data_AF-A0A835FBH2-F1
#
_entry.id   AF-A0A835FBH2-F1
#
_cell.length_a   1.000
_cell.length_b   1.000
_cell.length_c   1.000
_cell.angle_alpha   90.00
_cell.angle_beta   90.00
_cell.angle_gamma   90.00
#
_symmetry.space_group_name_H-M   'P 1'
#
loop_
_entity.id
_entity.type
_entity.pdbx_description
1 polymer ?
#
loop_
_entity_poly.entity_id
_entity_poly.type
_entity_poly.pdbx_seq_one_letter_code
_entity_poly.pdbx_strand_id
1 'polypeptide(L)'
;MFPMLTGFISYGQQTIRAARYIGQGFIITLSHTNRLPITIHYPYEKSITSERFRGRIHFEFDKCIACEVCVRVCPIDLPLVDWRFEKDIKRKQLLNYKYELSTYDRHELNYNQIALSRLPISIMGDYTIQTIRNSPQSKVDEERSWNSRTITDY
;
A
#
# COMPACT_ATOMS: atom_id res chain seq x y z
N MET A 1 -55.16 -15.40 -37.91
CA MET A 1 -53.80 -15.35 -38.48
C MET A 1 -53.05 -14.03 -38.23
N PHE A 2 -53.70 -12.97 -37.72
CA PHE A 2 -53.06 -11.69 -37.38
C PHE A 2 -52.26 -11.62 -36.04
N PRO A 3 -52.61 -12.32 -34.94
CA PRO A 3 -51.91 -12.13 -33.65
C PRO A 3 -50.51 -12.77 -33.59
N MET A 4 -50.27 -13.79 -34.40
CA MET A 4 -48.93 -14.38 -34.58
C MET A 4 -47.97 -13.38 -35.23
N LEU A 5 -48.43 -12.66 -36.26
CA LEU A 5 -47.62 -11.69 -36.99
C LEU A 5 -47.21 -10.49 -36.11
N THR A 6 -48.13 -10.00 -35.26
CA THR A 6 -47.84 -8.92 -34.30
C THR A 6 -46.83 -9.36 -33.23
N GLY A 7 -46.87 -10.63 -32.82
CA GLY A 7 -45.89 -11.22 -31.90
C GLY A 7 -44.48 -11.20 -32.47
N PHE A 8 -44.30 -11.65 -33.71
CA PHE A 8 -43.01 -11.61 -34.41
C PHE A 8 -42.46 -10.19 -34.57
N ILE A 9 -43.32 -9.20 -34.87
CA ILE A 9 -42.91 -7.80 -34.97
C ILE A 9 -42.44 -7.25 -33.62
N SER A 10 -43.15 -7.56 -32.53
CA SER A 10 -42.77 -7.12 -31.19
C SER A 10 -41.46 -7.75 -30.70
N TYR A 11 -41.22 -9.04 -31.01
CA TYR A 11 -39.97 -9.72 -30.72
C TYR A 11 -38.80 -9.12 -31.52
N GLY A 12 -38.98 -8.87 -32.82
CA GLY A 12 -37.96 -8.19 -33.64
C GLY A 12 -37.61 -6.80 -33.13
N GLN A 13 -38.59 -6.01 -32.68
CA GLN A 13 -38.36 -4.71 -32.05
C GLN A 13 -37.56 -4.83 -30.75
N GLN A 14 -37.80 -5.85 -29.92
CA GLN A 14 -37.01 -6.11 -28.72
C GLN A 14 -35.57 -6.52 -29.06
N THR A 15 -35.37 -7.39 -30.06
CA THR A 15 -34.02 -7.80 -30.50
C THR A 15 -33.21 -6.61 -31.04
N ILE A 16 -33.82 -5.71 -31.81
CA ILE A 16 -33.15 -4.49 -32.31
C ILE A 16 -32.76 -3.56 -31.16
N ARG A 17 -33.64 -3.39 -30.16
CA ARG A 17 -33.32 -2.60 -28.96
C ARG A 17 -32.14 -3.20 -28.21
N ALA A 18 -32.16 -4.52 -27.97
CA ALA A 18 -31.07 -5.23 -27.32
C ALA A 18 -29.74 -5.08 -28.09
N ALA A 19 -29.76 -5.25 -29.42
CA ALA A 19 -28.59 -5.09 -30.27
C ALA A 19 -28.00 -3.67 -30.20
N ARG A 20 -28.85 -2.62 -30.12
CA ARG A 20 -28.38 -1.23 -29.96
C ARG A 20 -27.66 -1.01 -28.63
N TYR A 21 -28.18 -1.53 -27.53
CA TYR A 21 -27.52 -1.42 -26.22
C TYR A 21 -26.18 -2.17 -26.20
N ILE A 22 -26.13 -3.35 -26.81
CA ILE A 22 -24.89 -4.11 -26.98
C ILE A 22 -23.87 -3.31 -27.81
N GLY A 23 -24.29 -2.73 -28.92
CA GLY A 23 -23.44 -1.88 -29.76
C GLY A 23 -22.91 -0.65 -29.01
N GLN A 24 -23.73 0.02 -28.20
CA GLN A 24 -23.27 1.12 -27.35
C GLN A 24 -22.20 0.67 -26.34
N GLY A 25 -22.37 -0.51 -25.73
CA GLY A 25 -21.36 -1.10 -24.85
C GLY A 25 -20.04 -1.39 -25.57
N PHE A 26 -20.10 -1.99 -26.76
CA PHE A 26 -18.91 -2.28 -27.57
C PHE A 26 -18.17 -1.03 -28.04
N ILE A 27 -18.88 0.05 -28.36
CA ILE A 27 -18.24 1.33 -28.72
C ILE A 27 -17.45 1.88 -27.53
N ILE A 28 -17.98 1.77 -26.32
CA ILE A 28 -17.28 2.22 -25.10
C ILE A 28 -16.05 1.35 -24.83
N THR A 29 -16.14 0.03 -24.95
CA THR A 29 -14.98 -0.85 -24.75
C THR A 29 -13.90 -0.60 -25.81
N LEU A 30 -14.29 -0.42 -27.08
CA LEU A 30 -13.37 -0.05 -28.14
C LEU A 30 -12.75 1.34 -27.91
N SER A 31 -13.48 2.29 -27.33
CA SER A 31 -12.89 3.60 -26.98
C SER A 31 -11.81 3.51 -25.89
N HIS A 32 -11.83 2.48 -25.03
CA HIS A 32 -10.81 2.27 -24.00
C HIS A 32 -9.51 1.69 -24.55
N THR A 33 -9.54 0.98 -25.69
CA THR A 33 -8.31 0.42 -26.28
C THR A 33 -7.41 1.50 -26.88
N ASN A 34 -7.96 2.68 -27.20
CA ASN A 34 -7.20 3.83 -27.69
C ASN A 34 -6.60 4.70 -26.56
N ARG A 35 -6.80 4.34 -25.29
CA ARG A 35 -6.17 5.04 -24.17
C ARG A 35 -4.83 4.40 -23.84
N LEU A 36 -3.87 5.21 -23.41
CA LEU A 36 -2.61 4.70 -22.88
C LEU A 36 -2.86 3.88 -21.61
N PRO A 37 -2.16 2.75 -21.42
CA PRO A 37 -2.32 1.94 -20.22
C PRO A 37 -1.75 2.68 -19.01
N ILE A 38 -2.50 2.66 -17.90
CA ILE A 38 -2.06 3.20 -16.59
C ILE A 38 -1.29 2.14 -15.76
N THR A 39 -1.00 0.99 -16.36
CA THR A 39 -0.38 -0.15 -15.69
C THR A 39 1.07 0.15 -15.32
N ILE A 40 1.46 -0.26 -14.12
CA ILE A 40 2.85 -0.20 -13.64
C ILE A 40 3.42 -1.62 -13.71
N HIS A 41 4.55 -1.81 -14.39
CA HIS A 41 5.16 -3.13 -14.56
C HIS A 41 5.99 -3.55 -13.33
N TYR A 42 5.32 -4.07 -12.30
CA TYR A 42 6.01 -4.71 -11.18
C TYR A 42 6.72 -6.00 -11.65
N PRO A 43 8.01 -6.24 -11.30
CA PRO A 43 8.83 -5.58 -10.27
C PRO A 43 9.76 -4.47 -10.77
N TYR A 44 9.86 -4.25 -12.09
CA TYR A 44 10.84 -3.36 -12.73
C TYR A 44 10.47 -1.88 -12.64
N GLU A 45 9.18 -1.58 -12.53
CA GLU A 45 8.65 -0.23 -12.32
C GLU A 45 7.98 -0.18 -10.95
N LYS A 46 8.32 0.83 -10.14
CA LYS A 46 7.69 1.05 -8.82
C LYS A 46 7.31 2.51 -8.66
N SER A 47 6.11 2.76 -8.15
CA SER A 47 5.70 4.10 -7.77
C SER A 47 6.39 4.53 -6.49
N ILE A 48 6.84 5.78 -6.43
CA ILE A 48 7.39 6.36 -5.20
C ILE A 48 6.27 6.45 -4.16
N THR A 49 6.50 5.88 -2.99
CA THR A 49 5.55 5.96 -1.87
C THR A 49 5.55 7.37 -1.28
N SER A 50 4.41 7.78 -0.74
CA SER A 50 4.33 9.06 -0.04
C SER A 50 5.17 9.08 1.25
N GLU A 51 5.58 10.27 1.70
CA GLU A 51 6.33 10.42 2.95
C GLU A 51 5.56 9.87 4.17
N ARG A 52 4.22 9.95 4.15
CA ARG A 52 3.36 9.47 5.23
C ARG A 52 2.90 8.02 5.04
N PHE A 53 3.46 7.32 4.05
CA PHE A 53 3.13 5.92 3.82
C PHE A 53 3.58 5.07 5.02
N ARG A 54 2.65 4.29 5.57
CA ARG A 54 2.90 3.41 6.71
C ARG A 54 3.37 2.06 6.20
N GLY A 55 4.70 1.91 6.05
CA GLY A 55 5.34 0.65 5.68
C GLY A 55 5.65 -0.23 6.89
N ARG A 56 6.76 -0.98 6.81
CA ARG A 56 7.27 -1.79 7.93
C ARG A 56 7.75 -0.90 9.08
N ILE A 57 7.46 -1.32 10.31
CA ILE A 57 7.95 -0.65 11.52
C ILE A 57 9.47 -0.83 11.63
N HIS A 58 10.19 0.26 11.87
CA HIS A 58 11.60 0.25 12.23
C HIS A 58 11.73 0.25 13.75
N PHE A 59 12.57 -0.64 14.29
CA PHE A 59 12.78 -0.77 15.74
C PHE A 59 14.27 -0.70 16.07
N GLU A 60 14.60 0.12 17.05
CA GLU A 60 15.95 0.23 17.58
C GLU A 60 16.01 -0.37 18.99
N PHE A 61 16.80 -1.43 19.14
CA PHE A 61 16.89 -2.19 20.38
C PHE A 61 17.45 -1.34 21.54
N ASP A 62 18.49 -0.56 21.27
CA ASP A 62 19.24 0.19 22.30
C ASP A 62 18.42 1.33 22.93
N LYS A 63 17.36 1.80 22.27
CA LYS A 63 16.49 2.89 22.75
C LYS A 63 15.30 2.39 23.57
N CYS A 64 14.99 1.09 23.55
CA CYS A 64 13.79 0.57 24.20
C CYS A 64 13.99 0.37 25.71
N ILE A 65 13.03 0.85 26.50
CA ILE A 65 13.03 0.74 27.98
C ILE A 65 12.04 -0.29 28.53
N ALA A 66 11.50 -1.17 27.67
CA ALA A 66 10.51 -2.18 28.04
C ALA A 66 9.27 -1.60 28.78
N CYS A 67 8.67 -0.54 28.22
CA CYS A 67 7.50 0.13 28.79
C CYS A 67 6.15 -0.49 28.41
N GLU A 68 6.13 -1.43 27.46
CA GLU A 68 4.92 -2.14 26.97
C GLU A 68 3.80 -1.23 26.46
N VAL A 69 4.11 0.03 26.11
CA VAL A 69 3.13 0.95 25.50
C VAL A 69 2.73 0.47 24.10
N CYS A 70 3.69 -0.07 23.33
CA CYS A 70 3.43 -0.61 22.00
C CYS A 70 2.44 -1.78 22.00
N VAL A 71 2.47 -2.63 23.04
CA VAL A 71 1.50 -3.74 23.20
C VAL A 71 0.14 -3.15 23.51
N ARG A 72 0.03 -2.36 24.59
CA ARG A 72 -1.24 -1.81 25.09
C ARG A 72 -2.00 -0.91 24.10
N VAL A 73 -1.30 -0.23 23.20
CA VAL A 73 -1.90 0.64 22.18
C VAL A 73 -2.24 -0.14 20.91
N CYS A 74 -1.62 -1.31 20.69
CA CYS A 74 -1.92 -2.13 19.53
C CYS A 74 -3.35 -2.65 19.62
N PRO A 75 -4.19 -2.50 18.57
CA PRO A 75 -5.58 -2.95 18.61
C PRO A 75 -5.75 -4.47 18.76
N ILE A 76 -4.67 -5.23 18.58
CA ILE A 76 -4.64 -6.70 18.60
C ILE A 76 -3.50 -7.27 19.46
N ASP A 77 -2.83 -6.44 20.26
CA ASP A 77 -1.70 -6.85 21.13
C ASP A 77 -0.61 -7.67 20.40
N LEU A 78 -0.27 -7.28 19.17
CA LEU A 78 0.63 -8.06 18.31
C LEU A 78 2.11 -8.11 18.73
N PRO A 79 2.77 -7.01 19.16
CA PRO A 79 4.19 -7.07 19.48
C PRO A 79 4.44 -7.84 20.79
N LEU A 80 5.39 -8.77 20.77
CA LEU A 80 5.83 -9.52 21.94
C LEU A 80 7.08 -8.86 22.52
N VAL A 81 7.02 -8.50 23.81
CA VAL A 81 8.09 -7.79 24.52
C VAL A 81 8.53 -8.63 25.71
N ASP A 82 9.73 -9.21 25.64
CA ASP A 82 10.34 -9.95 26.73
C ASP A 82 11.36 -9.06 27.46
N TRP A 83 11.29 -8.99 28.79
CA TRP A 83 12.22 -8.21 29.61
C TRP A 83 12.54 -8.89 30.94
N ARG A 84 13.72 -8.58 31.50
CA ARG A 84 14.13 -8.98 32.85
C ARG A 84 14.23 -7.75 33.75
N PHE A 85 13.87 -7.88 35.01
CA PHE A 85 14.16 -6.84 35.99
C PHE A 85 15.54 -7.06 36.59
N GLU A 86 16.45 -6.12 36.37
CA GLU A 86 17.74 -6.13 37.06
C GLU A 86 17.59 -5.42 38.40
N LYS A 87 17.75 -6.18 39.49
CA LYS A 87 17.49 -5.67 40.86
C LYS A 87 18.52 -4.64 41.29
N ASP A 88 19.77 -4.81 40.85
CA ASP A 88 20.89 -3.97 41.25
C ASP A 88 20.76 -2.55 40.70
N ILE A 89 20.34 -2.43 39.44
CA ILE A 89 20.20 -1.15 38.73
C ILE A 89 18.78 -0.60 38.86
N LYS A 90 17.83 -1.40 39.40
CA LYS A 90 16.39 -1.11 39.45
C LYS A 90 15.83 -0.70 38.08
N ARG A 91 16.33 -1.34 37.01
CA ARG A 91 15.93 -1.08 35.62
C ARG A 91 15.45 -2.35 34.96
N LYS A 92 14.47 -2.21 34.06
CA LYS A 92 14.09 -3.28 33.15
C LYS A 92 15.12 -3.33 32.02
N GLN A 93 15.64 -4.53 31.74
CA GLN A 93 16.48 -4.79 30.59
C GLN A 93 15.66 -5.60 29.59
N LEU A 94 15.57 -5.09 28.36
CA LEU A 94 14.91 -5.78 27.26
C LEU A 94 15.71 -7.02 26.88
N LEU A 95 15.02 -8.15 26.72
CA LEU A 95 15.59 -9.41 26.25
C LEU A 95 15.28 -9.62 24.76
N ASN A 96 14.00 -9.48 24.40
CA ASN A 96 13.54 -9.74 23.05
C ASN A 96 12.38 -8.81 22.68
N TYR A 97 12.37 -8.40 21.42
CA TYR A 97 11.23 -7.74 20.79
C TYR A 97 10.91 -8.45 19.49
N LYS A 98 9.70 -9.00 19.39
CA LYS A 98 9.23 -9.76 18.22
C LYS A 98 7.92 -9.20 17.72
N TYR A 99 7.74 -9.22 16.40
CA TYR A 99 6.48 -8.88 15.76
C TYR A 99 6.21 -9.94 14.69
N GLU A 100 5.09 -10.67 14.84
CA GLU A 100 4.70 -11.69 13.87
C GLU A 100 3.82 -11.04 12.80
N LEU A 101 4.35 -10.90 11.59
CA LEU A 101 3.54 -10.57 10.43
C LEU A 101 2.85 -11.86 9.96
N SER A 102 1.54 -11.83 9.69
CA SER A 102 0.81 -13.00 9.20
C SER A 102 1.20 -13.30 7.76
N THR A 103 2.27 -14.07 7.55
CA THR A 103 2.62 -14.65 6.25
C THR A 103 2.06 -16.06 6.10
N TYR A 104 1.88 -16.49 4.85
CA TYR A 104 1.32 -17.79 4.46
C TYR A 104 2.06 -18.97 5.08
N ASP A 105 3.35 -18.81 5.39
CA ASP A 105 4.13 -19.77 6.16
C ASP A 105 4.48 -19.18 7.54
N ARG A 106 4.06 -19.88 8.60
CA ARG A 106 4.04 -19.40 9.99
C ARG A 106 5.43 -19.43 10.65
N HIS A 107 6.46 -19.93 9.95
CA HIS A 107 7.78 -20.19 10.53
C HIS A 107 8.96 -19.43 9.89
N GLU A 108 8.81 -18.76 8.75
CA GLU A 108 9.97 -18.18 8.03
C GLU A 108 10.30 -16.72 8.33
N LEU A 109 9.38 -15.93 8.92
CA LEU A 109 9.59 -14.49 9.14
C LEU A 109 9.17 -14.01 10.52
N ASN A 110 9.64 -14.67 11.58
CA ASN A 110 9.70 -14.00 12.88
C ASN A 110 10.70 -12.83 12.75
N TYR A 111 10.19 -11.61 12.53
CA TYR A 111 11.00 -10.41 12.55
C TYR A 111 11.46 -10.19 13.99
N ASN A 112 12.61 -10.77 14.29
CA ASN A 112 13.38 -10.58 15.50
C ASN A 112 13.97 -9.16 15.53
N GLN A 113 14.39 -8.72 16.71
CA GLN A 113 14.94 -7.36 16.94
C GLN A 113 16.01 -6.94 15.92
N ILE A 114 16.78 -7.88 15.38
CA ILE A 114 17.83 -7.65 14.36
C ILE A 114 17.23 -7.41 12.97
N ALA A 115 16.14 -8.09 12.61
CA ALA A 115 15.51 -7.88 11.31
C ALA A 115 14.74 -6.54 11.28
N LEU A 116 14.13 -6.15 12.40
CA LEU A 116 13.40 -4.88 12.54
C LEU A 116 14.31 -3.64 12.56
N SER A 117 15.56 -3.79 13.00
CA SER A 117 16.55 -2.71 12.99
C SER A 117 17.22 -2.50 11.64
N ARG A 118 17.01 -3.38 10.65
CA ARG A 118 17.49 -3.14 9.28
C ARG A 118 16.72 -1.98 8.67
N LEU A 119 17.43 -1.06 8.03
CA LEU A 119 16.81 0.01 7.26
C LEU A 119 16.04 -0.59 6.06
N PRO A 120 14.87 -0.04 5.70
CA PRO A 120 14.18 -0.44 4.48
C PRO A 120 15.06 -0.13 3.25
N ILE A 121 15.02 -0.98 2.23
CA ILE A 121 15.69 -0.70 0.96
C ILE A 121 15.04 0.54 0.33
N SER A 122 15.86 1.52 -0.07
CA SER A 122 15.34 2.67 -0.79
C SER A 122 15.06 2.27 -2.23
N ILE A 123 13.81 2.47 -2.69
CA ILE A 123 13.41 2.19 -4.08
C ILE A 123 14.25 3.01 -5.07
N MET A 124 14.76 4.17 -4.65
CA MET A 124 15.62 5.05 -5.46
C MET A 124 17.07 4.55 -5.59
N GLY A 125 17.51 3.65 -4.70
CA GLY A 125 18.89 3.14 -4.69
C GLY A 125 19.11 1.90 -5.57
N ASP A 126 18.02 1.28 -6.03
CA ASP A 126 18.08 0.06 -6.84
C ASP A 126 18.17 0.42 -8.32
N TYR A 127 19.33 0.17 -8.95
CA TYR A 127 19.55 0.45 -10.38
C TYR A 127 18.67 -0.40 -11.32
N THR A 128 18.08 -1.49 -10.82
CA THR A 128 17.21 -2.39 -11.56
C THR A 128 15.76 -1.89 -11.64
N ILE A 129 15.43 -0.78 -10.96
CA ILE A 129 14.07 -0.28 -10.79
C ILE A 129 13.91 1.11 -11.41
N GLN A 130 12.90 1.28 -12.24
CA GLN A 130 12.44 2.58 -12.71
C GLN A 130 11.42 3.16 -11.72
N THR A 131 11.67 4.39 -11.27
CA THR A 131 10.79 5.07 -10.29
C THR A 131 9.79 5.96 -11.00
N ILE A 132 8.51 5.78 -10.67
CA ILE A 132 7.41 6.60 -11.21
C ILE A 132 6.90 7.54 -10.12
N ARG A 133 6.85 8.85 -10.40
CA ARG A 133 6.25 9.85 -9.51
C ARG A 133 4.75 9.94 -9.77
N ASN A 134 3.93 9.70 -8.75
CA ASN A 134 2.49 9.91 -8.84
C ASN A 134 2.16 11.41 -8.77
N SER A 135 1.15 11.86 -9.52
CA SER A 135 0.70 13.27 -9.61
C SER A 135 0.38 13.97 -8.26
N PRO A 136 -0.09 13.30 -7.20
CA PRO A 136 -0.25 13.95 -5.88
C PRO A 136 1.10 14.28 -5.23
N GLN A 137 2.12 13.45 -5.47
CA GLN A 137 3.46 13.59 -4.89
C GLN A 137 4.20 14.80 -5.48
N SER A 138 4.07 15.03 -6.79
CA SER A 138 4.68 16.19 -7.45
C SER A 138 4.17 17.52 -6.87
N LYS A 139 2.87 17.61 -6.54
CA LYS A 139 2.29 18.82 -5.94
C LYS A 139 2.76 19.03 -4.49
N VAL A 140 2.87 17.96 -3.69
CA VAL A 140 3.34 18.05 -2.29
C VAL A 140 4.81 18.43 -2.23
N ASP A 141 5.65 17.87 -3.09
CA ASP A 141 7.08 18.20 -3.15
C ASP A 141 7.31 19.63 -3.71
N GLU A 142 6.46 20.07 -4.63
CA GLU A 142 6.45 21.46 -5.13
C GLU A 142 6.06 22.44 -4.01
N GLU A 143 4.94 22.22 -3.31
CA GLU A 143 4.56 23.03 -2.13
C GLU A 143 5.64 23.03 -1.04
N ARG A 144 6.31 21.90 -0.81
CA ARG A 144 7.41 21.82 0.17
C ARG A 144 8.66 22.56 -0.29
N SER A 145 8.98 22.55 -1.58
CA SER A 145 10.06 23.33 -2.20
C SER A 145 9.81 24.84 -2.12
N TRP A 146 8.54 25.27 -2.21
CA TRP A 146 8.13 26.66 -1.96
C TRP A 146 8.23 27.04 -0.47
N ASN A 147 7.72 26.19 0.43
CA ASN A 147 7.70 26.48 1.87
C ASN A 147 9.08 26.39 2.54
N SER A 148 9.99 25.55 2.04
CA SER A 148 11.37 25.47 2.56
C SER A 148 12.25 26.64 2.11
N ARG A 149 11.87 27.39 1.07
CA ARG A 149 12.51 28.66 0.69
C ARG A 149 12.03 29.85 1.51
N THR A 150 10.95 29.71 2.29
CA THR A 150 10.38 30.81 3.08
C THR A 150 10.59 30.66 4.60
N ILE A 151 11.15 29.55 5.08
CA ILE A 151 11.22 29.22 6.52
C ILE A 151 12.62 29.38 7.14
N THR A 152 13.66 29.74 6.37
CA THR A 152 15.03 29.94 6.91
C THR A 152 15.57 31.37 6.82
N ASP A 153 14.72 32.40 6.83
CA ASP A 153 15.14 33.82 6.85
C ASP A 153 14.68 34.59 8.12
N TYR A 154 14.86 33.97 9.30
CA TYR A 154 14.95 34.67 10.60
C TYR A 154 15.93 33.97 11.54
#